data_AF-A0A654LSY3-F1
#
_entry.id   AF-A0A654LSY3-F1
#
_cell.length_a   1.000
_cell.length_b   1.000
_cell.length_c   1.000
_cell.angle_alpha   90.00
_cell.angle_beta   90.00
_cell.angle_gamma   90.00
#
_symmetry.space_group_name_H-M   'P 1'
#
loop_
_entity.id
_entity.type
_entity.pdbx_description
1 polymer ?
#
loop_
_entity_poly.entity_id
_entity_poly.type
_entity_poly.pdbx_seq_one_letter_code
_entity_poly.pdbx_strand_id
1 'polypeptide(L)'
;MGGFQFKMNGMDIGHIHGDKIVDLPLSSHIQLKISLLKEKNNNNIKSSDYHIYPGTKWIVYYLKDDSDISTVLRDFKFQYDHIRAH
;
A
#
# COMPACT_ATOMS: atom_id res chain seq x y z
N MET A 1 2.55 -18.06 -5.48
CA MET A 1 3.04 -17.57 -4.18
C MET A 1 1.81 -17.49 -3.29
N GLY A 2 1.74 -18.26 -2.20
CA GLY A 2 0.55 -18.28 -1.35
C GLY A 2 0.22 -16.87 -0.83
N GLY A 3 -1.06 -16.52 -0.84
CA GLY A 3 -1.51 -15.17 -0.50
C GLY A 3 -2.92 -14.89 -1.01
N PHE A 4 -3.44 -13.72 -0.65
CA PHE A 4 -4.74 -13.23 -1.09
C PHE A 4 -4.57 -12.06 -2.05
N GLN A 5 -5.22 -12.16 -3.21
CA GLN A 5 -5.29 -11.08 -4.19
C GLN A 5 -6.66 -10.43 -4.13
N PHE A 6 -6.68 -9.11 -4.00
CA PHE A 6 -7.89 -8.31 -3.99
C PHE A 6 -8.03 -7.59 -5.32
N LYS A 7 -9.16 -7.80 -6.01
CA LYS A 7 -9.46 -7.14 -7.28
C LYS A 7 -10.82 -6.45 -7.24
N MET A 8 -10.94 -5.38 -8.02
CA MET A 8 -12.22 -4.73 -8.32
C MET A 8 -12.23 -4.31 -9.79
N ASN A 9 -13.31 -4.60 -10.50
CA ASN A 9 -13.48 -4.29 -11.92
C ASN A 9 -12.30 -4.77 -12.80
N GLY A 10 -11.71 -5.93 -12.45
CA GLY A 10 -10.54 -6.48 -13.15
C GLY A 10 -9.20 -5.82 -12.82
N MET A 11 -9.18 -4.77 -12.01
CA MET A 11 -7.96 -4.11 -11.52
C MET A 11 -7.55 -4.64 -10.15
N ASP A 12 -6.24 -4.81 -9.95
CA ASP A 12 -5.70 -5.17 -8.65
C ASP A 12 -5.83 -3.98 -7.68
N ILE A 13 -6.30 -4.26 -6.46
CA ILE A 13 -6.35 -3.28 -5.35
C ILE A 13 -5.17 -3.53 -4.39
N GLY A 14 -4.70 -4.78 -4.30
CA GLY A 14 -3.49 -5.15 -3.57
C GLY A 14 -3.40 -6.65 -3.33
N HIS A 15 -2.27 -7.09 -2.80
CA HIS A 15 -2.08 -8.47 -2.36
C HIS A 15 -1.55 -8.54 -0.93
N ILE A 16 -1.84 -9.66 -0.30
CA ILE A 16 -1.27 -10.05 0.99
C ILE A 16 -0.53 -11.36 0.74
N HIS A 17 0.77 -11.39 1.01
CA HIS A 17 1.61 -12.59 0.93
C HIS A 17 1.89 -13.06 2.37
N GLY A 18 1.29 -14.20 2.74
CA GLY A 18 1.38 -14.72 4.12
C GLY A 18 0.73 -13.78 5.14
N ASP A 19 1.40 -13.60 6.28
CA ASP A 19 0.96 -12.77 7.41
C ASP A 19 1.69 -11.42 7.50
N LYS A 20 2.68 -11.15 6.62
CA LYS A 20 3.65 -10.07 6.83
C LYS A 20 3.86 -9.11 5.67
N ILE A 21 3.48 -9.46 4.45
CA ILE A 21 3.79 -8.63 3.27
C ILE A 21 2.51 -8.19 2.61
N VAL A 22 2.39 -6.89 2.36
CA VAL A 22 1.24 -6.31 1.67
C VAL A 22 1.70 -5.39 0.56
N ASP A 23 1.34 -5.66 -0.69
CA ASP A 23 1.68 -4.83 -1.84
C ASP A 23 0.44 -4.18 -2.47
N LEU A 24 0.55 -2.90 -2.79
CA LEU A 24 -0.52 -2.10 -3.38
C LEU A 24 -0.09 -1.51 -4.73
N PRO A 25 -0.91 -1.64 -5.80
CA PRO A 25 -0.63 -1.08 -7.12
C PRO A 25 -1.09 0.39 -7.17
N LEU A 26 -0.33 1.27 -6.55
CA LEU A 26 -0.57 2.71 -6.56
C LEU A 26 0.07 3.35 -7.79
N SER A 27 -0.67 4.21 -8.48
CA SER A 27 -0.07 5.02 -9.56
C SER A 27 1.05 5.90 -9.01
N SER A 28 2.03 6.28 -9.84
CA SER A 28 3.20 7.05 -9.39
C SER A 28 2.83 8.38 -8.71
N HIS A 29 1.73 9.01 -9.13
CA HIS A 29 1.20 10.21 -8.48
C HIS A 29 0.69 9.92 -7.05
N ILE A 30 0.05 8.77 -6.85
CA ILE A 30 -0.42 8.34 -5.53
C ILE A 30 0.75 7.96 -4.63
N GLN A 31 1.76 7.26 -5.16
CA GLN A 31 2.98 6.92 -4.41
C GLN A 31 3.65 8.19 -3.88
N LEU A 32 3.82 9.22 -4.72
CA LEU A 32 4.37 10.51 -4.32
C LEU A 32 3.53 11.17 -3.22
N LYS A 33 2.19 11.17 -3.36
CA LYS A 33 1.29 11.73 -2.36
C LYS A 33 1.39 11.01 -1.02
N ILE A 34 1.49 9.67 -1.02
CA ILE A 34 1.67 8.89 0.20
C ILE A 34 3.02 9.19 0.85
N SER A 35 4.12 9.24 0.08
CA SER A 35 5.43 9.62 0.61
C SER A 35 5.40 11.00 1.28
N LEU A 36 4.79 12.00 0.62
CA LEU A 36 4.65 13.35 1.18
C LEU A 36 3.76 13.40 2.43
N LEU A 37 2.67 12.63 2.46
CA LEU A 37 1.80 12.55 3.64
C LEU A 37 2.49 11.87 4.83
N LYS A 38 3.30 10.85 4.58
CA LYS A 38 4.07 10.15 5.62
C LYS A 38 5.15 11.06 6.22
N GLU A 39 5.87 11.80 5.38
CA GLU A 39 6.83 12.84 5.79
C GLU A 39 6.14 13.92 6.65
N LYS A 40 5.01 14.47 6.17
CA LYS A 40 4.31 15.57 6.85
C LYS A 40 3.70 15.19 8.19
N ASN A 41 3.19 13.96 8.31
CA ASN A 41 2.47 13.53 9.51
C ASN A 41 3.39 12.99 10.61
N ASN A 42 4.72 12.99 10.43
CA ASN A 42 5.68 12.47 11.42
C ASN A 42 5.27 11.08 11.96
N ASN A 43 4.68 10.24 11.10
CA ASN A 43 3.99 9.01 11.50
C ASN A 43 4.93 7.91 12.05
N ASN A 44 6.19 8.22 12.37
CA ASN A 44 7.26 7.27 12.72
C ASN A 44 7.48 6.16 11.69
N ILE A 45 6.93 6.29 10.48
CA ILE A 45 7.07 5.30 9.41
C ILE A 45 8.43 5.48 8.77
N LYS A 46 9.35 4.57 9.06
CA LYS A 46 10.67 4.53 8.43
C LYS A 46 10.52 4.03 6.99
N SER A 47 11.45 4.46 6.13
CA SER A 47 11.57 3.91 4.77
C SER A 47 11.77 2.38 4.78
N SER A 48 12.22 1.78 5.88
CA SER A 48 12.29 0.32 6.03
C SER A 48 10.94 -0.35 6.30
N ASP A 49 9.89 0.39 6.64
CA ASP A 49 8.54 -0.15 6.89
C ASP A 49 7.76 -0.37 5.59
N TYR A 50 8.19 0.28 4.50
CA TYR A 50 7.62 0.08 3.18
C TYR A 50 8.65 0.35 2.07
N HIS A 51 8.68 -0.47 1.03
CA HIS A 51 9.45 -0.22 -0.17
C HIS A 51 8.57 0.28 -1.31
N ILE A 52 8.98 1.37 -1.94
CA ILE A 52 8.51 1.76 -3.27
C ILE A 52 9.51 1.24 -4.28
N TYR A 53 9.06 0.44 -5.25
CA TYR A 53 9.94 -0.05 -6.32
C TYR A 53 9.91 0.93 -7.51
N PRO A 54 11.00 1.67 -7.77
CA PRO A 54 11.03 2.66 -8.85
C PRO A 54 10.70 2.04 -10.21
N GLY A 55 9.94 2.76 -11.03
CA GLY A 55 9.49 2.26 -12.34
C GLY A 55 8.34 1.25 -12.27
N THR A 56 7.88 0.89 -11.07
CA THR A 56 6.67 0.07 -10.87
C THR A 56 5.53 0.88 -10.27
N LYS A 57 4.33 0.28 -10.29
CA LYS A 57 3.17 0.81 -9.56
C LYS A 57 3.10 0.30 -8.11
N TRP A 58 4.11 -0.40 -7.60
CA TRP A 58 3.99 -1.14 -6.34
C TRP A 58 4.66 -0.41 -5.17
N ILE A 59 3.87 -0.23 -4.11
CA ILE A 59 4.37 -0.02 -2.75
C ILE A 59 4.19 -1.32 -1.98
N VAL A 60 5.20 -1.74 -1.22
CA VAL A 60 5.21 -2.99 -0.46
C VAL A 60 5.46 -2.68 1.00
N TYR A 61 4.54 -3.08 1.87
CA TYR A 61 4.63 -2.95 3.32
C TYR A 61 5.13 -4.25 3.93
N TYR A 62 5.98 -4.12 4.96
CA TYR A 62 6.36 -5.23 5.82
C TYR A 62 5.71 -5.01 7.19
N LEU A 63 4.63 -5.75 7.45
CA LEU A 63 3.94 -5.74 8.74
C LEU A 63 4.85 -6.33 9.81
N LYS A 64 5.18 -5.52 10.82
CA LYS A 64 5.98 -5.93 11.98
C LYS A 64 5.08 -6.40 13.11
N ASP A 65 3.99 -5.67 13.32
CA ASP A 65 2.97 -5.96 14.31
C ASP A 65 1.62 -5.34 13.92
N ASP A 66 0.60 -5.58 14.74
CA ASP A 66 -0.78 -5.14 14.47
C ASP A 66 -0.94 -3.62 14.35
N SER A 67 0.00 -2.82 14.87
CA SER A 67 -0.06 -1.36 14.73
C SER A 67 0.07 -0.90 13.28
N ASP A 68 0.74 -1.67 12.43
CA ASP A 68 0.93 -1.37 11.01
C ASP A 68 -0.36 -1.56 10.19
N ILE A 69 -1.28 -2.40 10.68
CA ILE A 69 -2.53 -2.75 9.98
C ILE A 69 -3.34 -1.49 9.67
N SER A 70 -3.42 -0.55 10.62
CA SER A 70 -4.17 0.70 10.44
C SER A 70 -3.65 1.54 9.26
N THR A 71 -2.32 1.59 9.09
CA THR A 71 -1.65 2.32 8.01
C THR A 71 -1.88 1.63 6.68
N VAL A 72 -1.72 0.30 6.64
CA VAL A 72 -1.93 -0.48 5.42
C VAL A 72 -3.39 -0.44 4.97
N LEU A 73 -4.34 -0.58 5.90
CA LEU A 73 -5.76 -0.54 5.60
C LEU A 73 -6.20 0.82 5.06
N ARG A 74 -5.65 1.92 5.60
CA ARG A 74 -5.88 3.28 5.07
C ARG A 74 -5.45 3.37 3.61
N ASP A 75 -4.28 2.85 3.27
CA ASP A 75 -3.73 2.95 1.91
C ASP A 75 -4.45 1.99 0.94
N PHE A 76 -4.88 0.81 1.41
CA PHE A 76 -5.80 -0.09 0.72
C PHE A 76 -7.13 0.59 0.38
N LYS A 77 -7.72 1.25 1.38
CA LYS A 77 -8.97 1.99 1.20
C LYS A 77 -8.80 3.14 0.22
N PHE A 78 -7.66 3.82 0.23
CA PHE A 78 -7.36 4.88 -0.73
C PHE A 78 -7.34 4.34 -2.18
N GLN A 79 -6.69 3.21 -2.42
CA GLN A 79 -6.66 2.57 -3.75
C GLN A 79 -8.06 2.10 -4.17
N TYR A 80 -8.80 1.48 -3.25
CA TYR A 80 -10.19 1.10 -3.49
C TYR A 80 -11.06 2.30 -3.88
N ASP A 81 -11.02 3.38 -3.11
CA ASP A 81 -11.82 4.58 -3.40
C ASP A 81 -11.39 5.25 -4.72
N HIS A 82 -10.10 5.22 -5.06
CA HIS A 82 -9.59 5.72 -6.34
C HIS A 82 -10.13 4.93 -7.53
N ILE A 83 -10.05 3.60 -7.46
CA ILE A 83 -10.58 2.71 -8.51
C ILE A 83 -12.10 2.82 -8.59
N ARG A 84 -12.82 2.93 -7.47
CA ARG A 84 -14.29 3.02 -7.46
C ARG A 84 -14.81 4.31 -8.10
N ALA A 85 -14.02 5.39 -8.03
CA ALA A 85 -14.39 6.69 -8.57
C ALA A 85 -14.14 6.83 -10.09
N HIS A 86 -13.53 5.83 -10.73
CA HIS A 86 -13.18 5.81 -12.16
C HIS A 86 -13.65 4.50 -12.82
#